data_AF-A0AA38NP42-F1
#
_entry.id   AF-A0AA38NP42-F1
#
_cell.length_a   1.000
_cell.length_b   1.000
_cell.length_c   1.000
_cell.angle_alpha   90.00
_cell.angle_beta   90.00
_cell.angle_gamma   90.00
#
_symmetry.space_group_name_H-M   'P 1'
#
loop_
_entity.id
_entity.type
_entity.pdbx_description
1 polymer ?
#
loop_
_entity_poly.entity_id
_entity_poly.type
_entity_poly.pdbx_seq_one_letter_code
_entity_poly.pdbx_strand_id
1 'polypeptide(L)'
;MLTRLNHPSAYSTSQAALNSYTITLGHELREEGIRVNAVTPGITAIKFNEFLGNGTAKDGAKVLLPFALLEAEDEPRTSELS
;
A
#
# COMPACT_ATOMS: atom_id res chain seq x y z
N MET A 1 17.15 -25.33 11.42
CA MET A 1 17.43 -23.92 11.03
C MET A 1 16.15 -23.33 10.46
N LEU A 2 15.27 -22.80 11.31
CA LEU A 2 13.98 -22.19 10.94
C LEU A 2 13.95 -20.79 11.56
N THR A 3 14.43 -19.79 10.84
CA THR A 3 14.49 -18.41 11.31
C THR A 3 13.15 -17.71 11.08
N ARG A 4 12.37 -17.65 12.17
CA ARG A 4 11.49 -16.55 12.61
C ARG A 4 11.09 -15.51 11.56
N LEU A 5 9.87 -15.63 11.04
CA LEU A 5 9.02 -14.49 10.66
C LEU A 5 7.69 -14.64 11.40
N ASN A 6 7.68 -14.34 12.70
CA ASN A 6 6.45 -14.41 13.51
C ASN A 6 6.35 -13.20 14.45
N HIS A 7 6.40 -12.00 13.87
CA HIS A 7 6.06 -10.76 14.58
C HIS A 7 4.87 -10.08 13.88
N PRO A 8 3.67 -10.71 13.89
CA PRO A 8 2.47 -10.11 13.32
C PRO A 8 2.18 -8.73 13.93
N SER A 9 2.52 -8.52 15.20
CA SER A 9 2.40 -7.21 15.85
C SER A 9 3.32 -6.16 15.23
N ALA A 10 4.61 -6.46 15.01
CA ALA A 10 5.55 -5.49 14.44
C ALA A 10 5.17 -5.11 13.00
N TYR A 11 4.76 -6.08 12.18
CA TYR A 11 4.29 -5.81 10.82
C TYR A 11 3.01 -4.97 10.85
N SER A 12 1.98 -5.38 11.59
CA SER A 12 0.71 -4.65 11.67
C SER A 12 0.87 -3.25 12.24
N THR A 13 1.69 -3.06 13.28
CA THR A 13 2.01 -1.73 13.83
C THR A 13 2.74 -0.87 12.81
N SER A 14 3.69 -1.42 12.05
CA SER A 14 4.40 -0.67 11.01
C SER A 14 3.45 -0.24 9.87
N GLN A 15 2.52 -1.12 9.46
CA GLN A 15 1.52 -0.78 8.44
C GLN A 15 0.51 0.26 8.95
N ALA A 16 0.09 0.17 10.22
CA ALA A 16 -0.78 1.17 10.84
C ALA A 16 -0.08 2.55 10.92
N ALA A 17 1.20 2.57 11.29
CA ALA A 17 2.00 3.79 11.31
C ALA A 17 2.16 4.39 9.90
N LEU A 18 2.44 3.55 8.89
CA LEU A 18 2.53 3.98 7.49
C LEU A 18 1.21 4.59 7.01
N ASN A 19 0.07 3.97 7.33
CA ASN A 19 -1.24 4.48 6.95
C ASN A 19 -1.53 5.85 7.61
N SER A 20 -1.28 5.97 8.91
CA SER A 20 -1.43 7.25 9.62
C SER A 20 -0.53 8.34 9.03
N TYR A 21 0.73 8.00 8.73
CA TYR A 21 1.69 8.94 8.15
C TYR A 21 1.24 9.41 6.76
N THR A 22 0.74 8.49 5.92
CA THR A 22 0.22 8.79 4.58
C THR A 22 -0.95 9.78 4.64
N ILE A 23 -1.89 9.60 5.58
CA ILE A 23 -3.03 10.52 5.76
C ILE A 23 -2.53 11.91 6.15
N THR A 24 -1.66 12.00 7.15
CA THR A 24 -1.10 13.29 7.59
C THR A 24 -0.37 14.00 6.45
N LEU A 25 0.49 13.28 5.73
CA LEU A 25 1.24 13.84 4.61
C LEU A 25 0.32 14.31 3.47
N GLY A 26 -0.75 13.58 3.19
CA GLY A 26 -1.77 13.97 2.21
C GLY A 26 -2.48 15.27 2.58
N HIS A 27 -2.67 15.56 3.88
CA HIS A 27 -3.22 16.83 4.33
C HIS A 27 -2.20 17.97 4.22
N GLU A 28 -0.95 17.73 4.59
CA GLU A 28 0.12 18.73 4.56
C GLU A 28 0.42 19.22 3.13
N LEU A 29 0.52 18.29 2.17
CA LEU A 29 0.89 18.62 0.79
C LEU A 29 -0.32 18.98 -0.10
N ARG A 30 -1.53 19.04 0.47
CA ARG A 30 -2.76 19.28 -0.29
C ARG A 30 -2.74 20.64 -1.00
N GLU A 31 -2.19 21.67 -0.35
CA GLU A 31 -2.11 23.03 -0.92
C GLU A 31 -1.12 23.10 -2.09
N GLU A 32 -0.13 22.21 -2.13
CA GLU A 32 0.83 22.07 -3.23
C GLU A 32 0.26 21.24 -4.40
N GLY A 33 -0.96 20.72 -4.28
CA GLY A 33 -1.61 19.87 -5.28
C GLY A 33 -1.02 18.46 -5.37
N ILE A 34 -0.19 18.04 -4.41
CA ILE A 34 0.45 16.71 -4.39
C ILE A 34 -0.51 15.70 -3.76
N ARG A 35 -0.70 14.55 -4.43
CA ARG A 35 -1.54 13.44 -3.96
C ARG A 35 -0.70 12.37 -3.29
N VAL A 36 -1.16 11.91 -2.13
CA VAL A 36 -0.48 10.86 -1.34
C VAL A 36 -1.47 9.74 -1.07
N ASN A 37 -1.12 8.51 -1.47
CA ASN A 37 -1.98 7.33 -1.35
C ASN A 37 -1.20 6.14 -0.78
N ALA A 38 -1.85 5.34 0.06
CA ALA A 38 -1.34 4.06 0.54
C ALA A 38 -2.23 2.94 -0.03
N VAL A 39 -1.64 2.02 -0.78
CA VAL A 39 -2.39 1.01 -1.55
C VAL A 39 -1.85 -0.38 -1.25
N THR A 40 -2.75 -1.30 -0.94
CA THR A 40 -2.43 -2.71 -0.69
C THR A 40 -2.51 -3.51 -2.00
N PRO A 41 -1.43 -4.20 -2.44
CA PRO A 41 -1.42 -4.94 -3.70
C PRO A 41 -2.20 -6.28 -3.65
N GLY A 42 -2.82 -6.62 -2.51
CA GLY A 42 -3.46 -7.91 -2.27
C GLY A 42 -2.46 -9.05 -2.05
N ILE A 43 -2.98 -10.28 -1.86
CA ILE A 43 -2.15 -11.48 -1.65
C ILE A 43 -1.40 -11.80 -2.96
N THR A 44 -0.09 -11.55 -2.94
CA THR A 44 0.79 -11.74 -4.08
C THR A 44 1.73 -12.91 -3.82
N ALA A 45 1.86 -13.84 -4.77
CA ALA A 45 2.73 -15.00 -4.72
C ALA A 45 4.20 -14.60 -4.94
N ILE A 46 4.80 -14.00 -3.91
CA ILE A 46 6.22 -13.62 -3.84
C ILE A 46 6.88 -14.25 -2.62
N LYS A 47 8.22 -14.19 -2.56
CA LYS A 47 9.02 -14.74 -1.43
C LYS A 47 8.53 -14.26 -0.06
N PHE A 48 8.08 -13.01 0.06
CA PHE A 48 7.57 -12.45 1.32
C PHE A 48 6.33 -13.19 1.84
N ASN A 49 5.47 -13.64 0.94
CA ASN A 49 4.28 -14.43 1.25
C ASN A 49 4.52 -15.93 1.06
N GLU A 50 5.76 -16.41 1.00
CA GLU A 50 6.08 -17.82 0.75
C GLU A 50 5.41 -18.40 -0.52
N PHE A 51 5.18 -17.55 -1.52
CA PHE A 51 4.44 -17.87 -2.75
C PHE A 51 2.98 -18.32 -2.51
N LEU A 52 2.36 -17.88 -1.41
CA LEU A 52 0.94 -18.08 -1.14
C LEU A 52 0.06 -17.25 -2.11
N GLY A 53 -1.06 -17.84 -2.51
CA GLY A 53 -2.03 -17.23 -3.43
C GLY A 53 -1.71 -17.44 -4.92
N ASN A 54 -2.58 -16.90 -5.78
CA ASN A 54 -2.48 -17.06 -7.24
C ASN A 54 -2.04 -15.79 -7.98
N GLY A 55 -1.99 -14.64 -7.28
CA GLY A 55 -1.66 -13.35 -7.88
C GLY A 55 -0.16 -13.21 -8.13
N THR A 56 0.25 -12.82 -9.34
CA THR A 56 1.68 -12.59 -9.62
C THR A 56 2.13 -11.23 -9.11
N ALA A 57 3.45 -11.01 -8.95
CA ALA A 57 4.01 -9.69 -8.65
C ALA A 57 3.52 -8.60 -9.64
N LYS A 58 3.34 -8.98 -10.91
CA LYS A 58 2.80 -8.08 -11.93
C LYS A 58 1.35 -7.72 -11.66
N ASP A 59 0.54 -8.65 -11.15
CA ASP A 59 -0.86 -8.38 -10.82
C ASP A 59 -0.99 -7.46 -9.61
N GLY A 60 -0.18 -7.68 -8.57
CA GLY A 60 -0.10 -6.77 -7.43
C GLY A 60 0.33 -5.35 -7.84
N ALA A 61 1.30 -5.23 -8.75
CA ALA A 61 1.75 -3.94 -9.27
C ALA A 61 0.66 -3.20 -10.07
N LYS A 62 -0.19 -3.92 -10.82
CA LYS A 62 -1.30 -3.29 -11.58
C LYS A 62 -2.28 -2.57 -10.67
N VAL A 63 -2.49 -3.04 -9.44
CA VAL A 63 -3.39 -2.39 -8.47
C VAL A 63 -2.89 -0.99 -8.09
N LEU A 64 -1.57 -0.76 -8.14
CA LEU A 64 -0.97 0.53 -7.81
C LEU A 64 -1.07 1.55 -8.94
N LEU A 65 -1.13 1.08 -10.20
CA LEU A 65 -1.05 1.96 -11.39
C LEU A 65 -2.11 3.07 -11.41
N PRO A 66 -3.40 2.81 -11.10
CA PRO A 66 -4.39 3.88 -11.08
C PRO A 66 -4.04 4.97 -10.08
N PHE A 67 -3.48 4.62 -8.91
CA PHE A 67 -3.14 5.61 -7.88
C PHE A 67 -1.85 6.37 -8.19
N ALA A 68 -0.91 5.73 -8.89
CA ALA A 68 0.34 6.36 -9.32
C ALA A 68 0.16 7.30 -10.53
N LEU A 69 -0.87 7.07 -11.36
CA LEU A 69 -1.16 7.83 -12.58
C LEU A 69 -2.35 8.80 -12.40
N LEU A 70 -2.74 9.10 -11.17
CA LEU A 70 -3.78 10.12 -10.88
C LEU A 70 -3.24 11.50 -11.21
N GLU A 71 -3.99 12.26 -12.01
CA GLU A 71 -3.70 13.67 -12.28
C GLU A 71 -4.33 14.58 -11.21
N ALA A 72 -3.95 15.85 -11.20
CA ALA A 72 -4.40 16.80 -10.18
C ALA A 72 -5.91 17.12 -10.30
N GLU A 73 -6.48 16.92 -11.48
CA GLU A 73 -7.86 17.21 -11.88
C GLU A 73 -8.80 16.02 -11.69
N ASP A 74 -8.26 14.81 -11.57
CA ASP A 74 -9.04 13.58 -11.38
C ASP A 74 -9.80 13.60 -10.05
N GLU A 75 -10.97 13.00 -9.97
CA GLU A 75 -11.68 12.87 -8.70
C GLU A 75 -10.80 12.18 -7.63
N PRO A 76 -10.79 12.65 -6.37
CA PRO A 76 -10.00 12.02 -5.32
C PRO A 76 -10.40 10.55 -5.16
N ARG A 77 -9.46 9.65 -5.47
CA ARG A 77 -9.60 8.21 -5.23
C ARG A 77 -8.82 7.83 -3.98
N THR A 78 -9.51 7.78 -2.85
CA THR A 78 -8.99 7.15 -1.64
C THR A 78 -9.10 5.63 -1.77
N SER A 79 -8.01 4.92 -1.52
CA SER A 79 -8.01 3.46 -1.37
C SER A 79 -8.65 3.07 -0.03
N GLU A 80 -9.98 3.16 0.07
CA GLU A 80 -10.74 2.72 1.26
C GLU A 80 -10.91 1.19 1.32
N LEU A 81 -9.83 0.44 1.14
CA LEU A 81 -9.83 -1.02 1.28
C LEU A 81 -8.75 -1.42 2.27
N SER A 82 -9.13 -1.37 3.54
CA SER A 82 -8.48 -2.09 4.65
C SER A 82 -8.93 -3.55 4.69
#